data_AF-I3YFS3-F1
#
_entry.id   AF-I3YFS3-F1
#
_cell.length_a   1.000
_cell.length_b   1.000
_cell.length_c   1.000
_cell.angle_alpha   90.00
_cell.angle_beta   90.00
_cell.angle_gamma   90.00
#
_symmetry.space_group_name_H-M   'P 1'
#
loop_
_entity.id
_entity.type
_entity.pdbx_description
1 polymer ?
#
loop_
_entity_poly.entity_id
_entity_poly.type
_entity_poly.pdbx_seq_one_letter_code
_entity_poly.pdbx_strand_id
1 'polypeptide(L)'
;MLNKTRRFLTSLLPIDPNRRGECNRCGSCCKLPYPCPFLRFDDAGLSSCSVYLFRPPSCRKYPRVAAENLTPQTCGFFFVAPEQIGHRPAPGFEPAAVQVRTAEEPG
;
A
#
# COMPACT_ATOMS: atom_id res chain seq x y z
N MET A 1 -22.82 -0.39 -1.75
CA MET A 1 -22.07 0.14 -2.92
C MET A 1 -20.89 1.05 -2.53
N LEU A 2 -20.96 1.75 -1.40
CA LEU A 2 -19.94 2.69 -0.88
C LEU A 2 -18.49 2.14 -0.90
N ASN A 3 -18.28 0.87 -0.53
CA ASN A 3 -16.94 0.26 -0.48
C ASN A 3 -16.27 0.06 -1.86
N LYS A 4 -17.07 -0.10 -2.94
CA LYS A 4 -16.55 -0.31 -4.31
C LYS A 4 -16.04 1.01 -4.89
N THR A 5 -16.87 2.05 -4.81
CA THR A 5 -16.52 3.41 -5.25
C THR A 5 -15.36 3.96 -4.42
N ARG A 6 -15.36 3.72 -3.10
CA ARG A 6 -14.25 4.11 -2.23
C ARG A 6 -12.93 3.50 -2.68
N ARG A 7 -12.88 2.19 -2.97
CA ARG A 7 -11.65 1.51 -3.40
C ARG A 7 -11.16 1.97 -4.78
N PHE A 8 -12.08 2.32 -5.67
CA PHE A 8 -11.72 2.95 -6.95
C PHE A 8 -11.13 4.35 -6.73
N LEU A 9 -11.80 5.20 -5.95
CA LEU A 9 -11.34 6.57 -5.69
C LEU A 9 -10.02 6.60 -4.91
N THR A 10 -9.87 5.80 -3.86
CA THR A 10 -8.63 5.74 -3.08
C THR A 10 -7.47 5.17 -3.87
N SER A 11 -7.72 4.44 -4.97
CA SER A 11 -6.64 3.99 -5.86
C SER A 11 -5.94 5.15 -6.59
N LEU A 12 -6.48 6.36 -6.57
CA LEU A 12 -5.78 7.53 -7.10
C LEU A 12 -4.77 8.11 -6.09
N LEU A 13 -4.95 7.84 -4.79
CA LEU A 13 -4.08 8.31 -3.72
C LEU A 13 -2.70 7.61 -3.71
N PRO A 14 -1.68 8.19 -3.03
CA PRO A 14 -0.38 7.56 -2.85
C PRO A 14 -0.46 6.29 -2.00
N ILE A 15 0.46 5.37 -2.29
CA ILE A 15 0.73 4.17 -1.49
C ILE A 15 1.40 4.59 -0.19
N ASP A 16 1.03 3.92 0.90
CA ASP A 16 1.63 4.11 2.22
C ASP A 16 3.15 3.90 2.17
N PRO A 17 3.97 4.86 2.64
CA PRO A 17 5.42 4.69 2.69
C PRO A 17 5.86 3.53 3.58
N ASN A 18 4.99 2.98 4.42
CA ASN A 18 5.23 1.85 5.30
C ASN A 18 5.01 0.50 4.58
N ARG A 19 4.51 0.49 3.34
CA ARG A 19 4.27 -0.75 2.59
C ARG A 19 5.59 -1.39 2.16
N ARG A 20 5.68 -2.70 2.35
CA ARG A 20 6.81 -3.55 1.95
C ARG A 20 6.33 -4.78 1.20
N GLY A 21 7.28 -5.51 0.63
CA GLY A 21 7.02 -6.71 -0.16
C GLY A 21 6.57 -6.41 -1.59
N GLU A 22 6.12 -7.44 -2.28
CA GLU A 22 5.73 -7.40 -3.68
C GLU A 22 4.57 -8.35 -4.00
N CYS A 23 4.05 -8.27 -5.22
CA CYS A 23 3.00 -9.19 -5.66
C CYS A 23 3.55 -10.61 -5.78
N ASN A 24 3.19 -11.48 -4.85
CA ASN A 24 3.57 -12.90 -4.85
C ASN A 24 2.68 -13.81 -5.72
N ARG A 25 1.89 -13.23 -6.64
CA ARG A 25 1.02 -13.96 -7.56
C ARG A 25 0.01 -14.92 -6.88
N CYS A 26 -0.44 -14.63 -5.64
CA CYS A 26 -1.48 -15.43 -4.96
C CYS A 26 -2.88 -15.36 -5.61
N GLY A 27 -3.18 -14.32 -6.39
CA GLY A 27 -4.47 -14.16 -7.08
C GLY A 27 -5.68 -13.81 -6.21
N SER A 28 -5.55 -13.75 -4.88
CA SER A 28 -6.67 -13.41 -3.98
C SER A 28 -7.23 -12.02 -4.24
N CYS A 29 -6.37 -11.01 -4.44
CA CYS A 29 -6.81 -9.65 -4.73
C CYS A 29 -7.44 -9.49 -6.12
N CYS A 30 -7.07 -10.33 -7.09
CA CYS A 30 -7.66 -10.38 -8.43
C CYS A 30 -9.09 -10.90 -8.43
N LYS A 31 -9.54 -11.52 -7.33
CA LYS A 31 -10.91 -11.99 -7.16
C LYS A 31 -11.82 -10.96 -6.49
N LEU A 32 -11.29 -9.76 -6.20
CA LEU A 32 -12.00 -8.72 -5.46
C LEU A 32 -12.42 -7.53 -6.34
N PRO A 33 -13.63 -6.99 -6.15
CA PRO A 33 -14.74 -7.57 -5.37
C PRO A 33 -15.42 -8.75 -6.08
N TYR A 34 -15.11 -8.94 -7.36
CA TYR A 34 -15.59 -10.04 -8.19
C TYR A 34 -14.39 -10.71 -8.89
N PRO A 35 -14.52 -11.99 -9.28
CA PRO A 35 -13.50 -12.66 -10.09
C PRO A 35 -13.15 -11.84 -11.34
N CYS A 36 -11.90 -11.39 -11.44
CA CYS A 36 -11.43 -10.64 -12.61
C CYS A 36 -11.48 -11.54 -13.85
N PRO A 37 -12.10 -11.11 -14.96
CA PRO A 37 -12.20 -11.91 -16.18
C PRO A 37 -10.84 -12.13 -16.87
N PHE A 38 -9.82 -11.34 -16.49
CA PHE A 38 -8.45 -11.42 -17.02
C PHE A 38 -7.50 -12.20 -16.11
N LEU A 39 -8.00 -12.78 -15.00
CA LEU A 39 -7.21 -13.64 -14.12
C LEU A 39 -6.95 -14.99 -14.81
N ARG A 40 -5.69 -15.39 -14.87
CA ARG A 40 -5.23 -16.70 -15.36
C ARG A 40 -4.34 -17.34 -14.30
N PHE A 41 -4.06 -18.63 -14.46
CA PHE A 41 -3.13 -19.38 -13.63
C PHE A 41 -2.20 -20.16 -14.56
N ASP A 42 -0.92 -20.25 -14.20
CA ASP A 42 0.06 -21.10 -14.88
C ASP A 42 0.04 -22.53 -14.32
N ASP A 43 0.88 -23.41 -14.87
CA ASP A 43 0.97 -24.82 -14.49
C ASP A 43 1.45 -25.01 -13.04
N ALA A 44 2.13 -24.02 -12.46
CA ALA A 44 2.54 -24.00 -11.06
C ALA A 44 1.43 -23.46 -10.13
N GLY A 45 0.26 -23.10 -10.67
CA GLY A 45 -0.87 -22.54 -9.91
C GLY A 45 -0.68 -21.08 -9.51
N LEU A 46 0.30 -20.36 -10.07
CA LEU A 46 0.53 -18.95 -9.78
C LEU A 46 -0.31 -18.07 -10.70
N SER A 47 -0.95 -17.05 -10.11
CA SER A 47 -1.83 -16.17 -10.88
C SER A 47 -1.05 -15.31 -11.89
N SER A 48 -1.63 -15.08 -13.06
CA SER A 48 -1.14 -14.14 -14.07
C SER A 48 -2.30 -13.26 -14.55
N CYS A 49 -1.98 -12.06 -15.04
CA CYS A 49 -2.95 -11.12 -15.57
C CYS A 49 -2.79 -11.04 -17.09
N SER A 50 -3.80 -11.45 -17.84
CA SER A 50 -3.74 -11.43 -19.32
C SER A 50 -3.71 -10.02 -19.92
N VAL A 51 -4.01 -8.99 -19.13
CA VAL A 51 -3.97 -7.57 -19.52
C VAL A 51 -3.03 -6.77 -18.61
N TYR A 52 -1.88 -7.36 -18.22
CA TYR A 52 -0.98 -6.80 -17.22
C TYR A 52 -0.59 -5.32 -17.46
N LEU A 53 -0.39 -4.95 -18.72
CA LEU A 53 -0.05 -3.58 -19.14
C LEU A 53 -1.19 -2.57 -18.95
N PHE A 54 -2.44 -3.02 -19.02
CA PHE A 54 -3.65 -2.20 -18.93
C PHE A 54 -4.34 -2.31 -17.57
N ARG A 55 -3.62 -2.76 -16.53
CA ARG A 55 -4.20 -2.93 -15.20
C ARG A 55 -4.77 -1.60 -14.66
N PRO A 56 -6.02 -1.59 -14.17
CA PRO A 56 -6.58 -0.40 -13.56
C PRO A 56 -5.78 0.00 -12.32
N PRO A 57 -5.81 1.28 -11.91
CA PRO A 57 -5.05 1.76 -10.76
C PRO A 57 -5.33 0.98 -9.46
N SER A 58 -6.56 0.52 -9.27
CA SER A 58 -6.97 -0.33 -8.14
C SER A 58 -6.17 -1.63 -8.06
N CYS A 59 -5.91 -2.29 -9.19
CA CYS A 59 -5.08 -3.51 -9.23
C CYS A 59 -3.59 -3.21 -9.07
N ARG A 60 -3.10 -2.09 -9.61
CA ARG A 60 -1.68 -1.72 -9.55
C ARG A 60 -1.24 -1.32 -8.14
N LYS A 61 -2.11 -0.66 -7.38
CA LYS A 61 -1.76 -0.08 -6.08
C LYS A 61 -2.24 -0.89 -4.88
N TYR A 62 -3.06 -1.92 -5.06
CA TYR A 62 -3.56 -2.71 -3.95
C TYR A 62 -2.46 -3.57 -3.29
N PRO A 63 -2.44 -3.68 -1.94
CA PRO A 63 -3.11 -2.80 -0.99
C PRO A 63 -2.36 -1.46 -0.88
N ARG A 64 -3.10 -0.35 -0.78
CA ARG A 64 -2.48 0.98 -0.68
C ARG A 64 -2.01 1.28 0.74
N VAL A 65 -2.84 0.96 1.73
CA VAL A 65 -2.60 1.09 3.19
C VAL A 65 -2.99 -0.22 3.89
N ALA A 66 -2.55 -0.43 5.12
CA ALA A 66 -2.85 -1.65 5.89
C ALA A 66 -4.35 -1.94 5.99
N ALA A 67 -5.16 -0.91 6.28
CA ALA A 67 -6.61 -1.02 6.40
C ALA A 67 -7.32 -1.41 5.09
N GLU A 68 -6.67 -1.25 3.94
CA GLU A 68 -7.20 -1.66 2.63
C GLU A 68 -6.83 -3.11 2.27
N ASN A 69 -5.93 -3.78 3.02
CA ASN A 69 -5.54 -5.16 2.73
C ASN A 69 -6.60 -6.16 3.23
N LEU A 70 -7.46 -6.59 2.31
CA LEU A 70 -8.50 -7.60 2.55
C LEU A 70 -7.98 -9.04 2.41
N THR A 71 -6.70 -9.23 2.08
CA THR A 71 -6.09 -10.54 1.81
C THR A 71 -4.75 -10.70 2.55
N PRO A 72 -4.64 -10.34 3.84
CA PRO A 72 -3.35 -10.28 4.53
C PRO A 72 -2.72 -11.67 4.72
N GLN A 73 -3.52 -12.73 4.71
CA GLN A 73 -3.04 -14.11 4.90
C GLN A 73 -2.31 -14.68 3.68
N THR A 74 -2.52 -14.11 2.49
CA THR A 74 -1.99 -14.66 1.23
C THR A 74 -1.23 -13.64 0.39
N CYS A 75 -1.48 -12.34 0.57
CA CYS A 75 -0.83 -11.30 -0.21
C CYS A 75 0.61 -11.07 0.24
N GLY A 76 1.55 -10.99 -0.71
CA GLY A 76 2.95 -10.71 -0.42
C GLY A 76 3.25 -9.29 0.07
N PHE A 77 2.27 -8.37 0.04
CA PHE A 77 2.42 -7.03 0.60
C PHE A 77 2.07 -7.00 2.09
N PHE A 78 2.93 -6.35 2.87
CA PHE A 78 2.76 -6.13 4.31
C PHE A 78 3.15 -4.70 4.69
N PHE A 79 2.86 -4.31 5.93
CA PHE A 79 3.09 -2.94 6.43
C PHE A 79 3.90 -3.01 7.72
N VAL A 80 4.95 -2.19 7.80
CA VAL A 80 5.87 -2.11 8.95
C VAL A 80 5.57 -0.90 9.82
N ALA A 81 6.06 -0.93 11.06
CA ALA A 81 5.91 0.19 11.97
C ALA A 81 6.78 1.38 11.50
N PRO A 82 6.39 2.65 11.76
CA PRO A 82 7.13 3.83 11.33
C PRO A 82 8.61 3.83 11.75
N GLU A 83 8.92 3.24 12.90
CA GLU A 83 10.28 3.17 13.47
C GLU A 83 11.21 2.30 12.61
N GLN A 84 10.64 1.37 11.83
CA GLN A 84 11.35 0.46 10.93
C GLN A 84 11.60 1.08 9.54
N ILE A 85 11.09 2.29 9.32
CA ILE A 85 11.29 3.05 8.09
C ILE A 85 12.54 3.88 8.33
N GLY A 86 13.68 3.34 7.90
CA GLY A 86 14.95 4.08 7.95
C GLY A 86 14.72 5.52 7.51
N HIS A 87 15.27 6.47 8.28
CA HIS A 87 14.97 7.90 8.23
C HIS A 87 15.05 8.45 6.80
N ARG A 88 13.95 8.34 6.05
CA ARG A 88 13.77 9.01 4.78
C ARG A 88 13.05 10.30 5.14
N PRO A 89 13.68 11.48 4.99
CA PRO A 89 13.00 12.73 5.25
C PRO A 89 11.72 12.74 4.42
N ALA A 90 10.61 13.07 5.08
CA ALA A 90 9.33 13.24 4.41
C ALA A 90 9.51 14.23 3.24
N PRO A 91 8.89 14.00 2.07
CA PRO A 91 8.90 14.99 1.01
C PRO A 91 8.21 16.26 1.51
N GLY A 92 9.01 17.27 1.86
CA GLY A 92 8.63 18.67 1.96
C GLY A 92 7.52 19.00 2.97
N PHE A 93 7.83 18.87 4.25
CA PHE A 93 7.37 19.86 5.24
C PHE A 93 8.55 20.04 6.20
N GLU A 94 9.34 21.10 6.00
CA GLU A 94 10.36 21.50 6.97
C GLU A 94 9.63 21.79 8.30
N PRO A 95 9.89 21.03 9.38
CA PRO A 95 9.39 21.44 10.68
C PRO A 95 10.16 22.69 11.09
N ALA A 96 9.45 23.78 11.34
CA ALA A 96 10.03 25.00 11.88
C ALA A 96 10.89 24.64 13.11
N ALA A 97 12.16 25.04 13.07
CA ALA A 97 13.13 24.78 14.13
C ALA A 97 12.55 25.18 15.49
N VAL A 98 12.33 24.19 16.36
CA VAL A 98 12.07 24.42 17.78
C VAL A 98 13.38 24.95 18.36
N GLN A 99 13.43 26.25 18.65
CA GLN A 99 14.49 26.84 19.44
C GLN A 99 14.22 26.49 20.90
N VAL A 100 14.95 25.50 21.43
CA VAL A 100 14.98 25.22 22.86
C VAL A 100 15.68 26.41 23.54
N ARG A 101 14.91 27.21 24.27
CA ARG A 101 15.45 28.26 25.13
C ARG A 101 15.90 27.60 26.44
N THR A 102 17.20 27.53 26.67
CA THR A 102 17.78 27.14 27.95
C THR A 102 17.40 28.20 28.99
N ALA A 103 16.67 27.80 30.03
CA ALA A 103 16.45 28.63 31.20
C ALA A 103 17.72 28.57 32.07
N GLU A 104 18.35 29.71 32.30
CA GLU A 104 19.35 29.93 33.36
C GLU A 104 18.69 29.65 34.73
N GLU A 105 19.33 28.80 35.55
CA GLU A 105 18.99 28.64 36.96
C GLU A 105 19.59 29.79 37.79
N PRO A 106 18.83 30.44 38.69
CA PRO A 106 19.41 31.36 39.65
C PRO A 106 19.95 30.58 40.86
N GLY A 107 21.21 30.82 41.20
CA GLY A 107 21.82 30.47 42.49
C GLY A 107 21.51 31.48 43.59
#